data_AF-A0A923Z7L4-F1
#
_entry.id   AF-A0A923Z7L4-F1
#
_cell.length_a   1.000
_cell.length_b   1.000
_cell.length_c   1.000
_cell.angle_alpha   90.00
_cell.angle_beta   90.00
_cell.angle_gamma   90.00
#
_symmetry.space_group_name_H-M   'P 1'
#
loop_
_entity.id
_entity.type
_entity.pdbx_description
1 polymer ?
#
loop_
_entity_poly.entity_id
_entity_poly.type
_entity_poly.pdbx_seq_one_letter_code
_entity_poly.pdbx_strand_id
1 'polypeptide(L)'
;MELSNGERLIIVMLAEVMEALKLDREVNPSLLKSLVINNDGWALRRKYSGIFESQPPSDEVVSETTNILWMWGIIESSIERLSAAEALEAEDWHWKSFGGFDGNNDPHFGVARTMIEELNEFSDSRNGTNINSHSQASLPRYRRMFDKFEDYVAAGSAAPLSFEALSDLCN
;
A
#
# COMPACT_ATOMS: atom_id res chain seq x y z
N MET A 1 6.73 -14.79 -19.52
CA MET A 1 7.95 -15.53 -19.18
C MET A 1 8.18 -16.56 -20.24
N GLU A 2 9.43 -16.91 -20.53
CA GLU A 2 9.69 -18.09 -21.36
C GLU A 2 9.84 -19.28 -20.41
N LEU A 3 9.10 -20.35 -20.70
CA LEU A 3 9.15 -21.60 -19.93
C LEU A 3 9.82 -22.66 -20.81
N SER A 4 10.80 -23.35 -20.26
CA SER A 4 11.37 -24.54 -20.88
C SER A 4 10.32 -25.64 -21.02
N ASN A 5 10.52 -26.57 -21.96
CA ASN A 5 9.62 -27.71 -22.14
C ASN A 5 9.46 -28.54 -20.83
N GLY A 6 10.53 -28.62 -20.03
CA GLY A 6 10.49 -29.29 -18.73
C GLY A 6 9.60 -28.56 -17.71
N GLU A 7 9.75 -27.24 -17.57
CA GLU A 7 8.91 -26.43 -16.69
C GLU A 7 7.44 -26.49 -17.11
N ARG A 8 7.16 -26.48 -18.41
CA ARG A 8 5.79 -26.62 -18.94
C ARG A 8 5.18 -27.95 -18.54
N LEU A 9 5.92 -29.06 -18.67
CA LEU A 9 5.45 -30.38 -18.24
C LEU A 9 5.20 -30.43 -16.73
N ILE A 10 6.12 -29.90 -15.92
CA ILE A 10 5.99 -29.85 -14.46
C ILE A 10 4.74 -29.08 -14.04
N ILE A 11 4.50 -27.89 -14.62
CA ILE A 11 3.32 -27.07 -14.27
C ILE A 11 2.02 -27.79 -14.64
N VAL A 12 1.96 -28.43 -15.81
CA VAL A 12 0.78 -29.22 -16.22
C VAL A 12 0.53 -30.38 -15.24
N MET A 13 1.56 -31.15 -14.89
CA MET A 13 1.43 -32.24 -13.93
C MET A 13 0.94 -31.75 -12.55
N LEU A 14 1.50 -30.63 -12.05
CA LEU A 14 1.08 -30.05 -10.77
C LEU A 14 -0.36 -29.55 -10.82
N ALA A 15 -0.78 -28.91 -11.91
CA ALA A 15 -2.15 -28.45 -12.07
C ALA A 15 -3.14 -29.63 -12.14
N GLU A 16 -2.79 -30.74 -12.79
CA GLU A 16 -3.61 -31.96 -12.77
C GLU A 16 -3.73 -32.58 -11.37
N VAL A 17 -2.65 -32.56 -10.59
CA VAL A 17 -2.68 -32.96 -9.18
C VAL A 17 -3.62 -32.04 -8.37
N MET A 18 -3.55 -30.72 -8.57
CA MET A 18 -4.44 -29.76 -7.90
C MET A 18 -5.91 -29.99 -8.27
N GLU A 19 -6.21 -30.25 -9.55
CA GLU A 19 -7.56 -30.59 -10.05
C GLU A 19 -8.06 -31.89 -9.42
N ALA A 20 -7.23 -32.95 -9.40
CA ALA A 20 -7.57 -34.24 -8.82
C ALA A 20 -7.85 -34.16 -7.31
N LEU A 21 -7.09 -33.32 -6.60
CA LEU A 21 -7.26 -33.05 -5.17
C LEU A 21 -8.35 -32.00 -4.87
N LYS A 22 -8.97 -31.40 -5.90
CA LYS A 22 -9.99 -30.35 -5.79
C LYS A 22 -9.54 -29.17 -4.94
N LEU A 23 -8.29 -28.73 -5.13
CA LEU A 23 -7.73 -27.59 -4.40
C LEU A 23 -8.24 -26.27 -5.00
N ASP A 24 -8.92 -25.48 -4.17
CA ASP A 24 -9.32 -24.11 -4.50
C ASP A 24 -8.47 -23.13 -3.67
N ARG A 25 -7.52 -22.49 -4.35
CA ARG A 25 -6.44 -21.69 -3.78
C ARG A 25 -6.11 -20.52 -4.70
N GLU A 26 -5.05 -19.80 -4.38
CA GLU A 26 -4.57 -18.59 -5.07
C GLU A 26 -4.32 -18.78 -6.57
N VAL A 27 -4.02 -20.01 -7.00
CA VAL A 27 -3.72 -20.33 -8.40
C VAL A 27 -4.79 -21.27 -8.97
N ASN A 28 -5.33 -20.89 -10.13
CA ASN A 28 -6.35 -21.66 -10.85
C ASN A 28 -5.67 -22.68 -11.78
N PRO A 29 -5.78 -23.99 -11.51
CA PRO A 29 -5.02 -25.00 -12.24
C PRO A 29 -5.45 -25.14 -13.70
N SER A 30 -6.74 -24.98 -14.02
CA SER A 30 -7.25 -25.07 -15.39
C SER A 30 -6.77 -23.89 -16.26
N LEU A 31 -6.73 -22.69 -15.66
CA LEU A 31 -6.15 -21.51 -16.31
C LEU A 31 -4.64 -21.69 -16.53
N LEU A 32 -3.90 -22.12 -15.50
CA LEU A 32 -2.46 -22.39 -15.61
C LEU A 32 -2.15 -23.34 -16.77
N LYS A 33 -2.83 -24.50 -16.82
CA LYS A 33 -2.67 -25.49 -17.89
C LYS A 33 -2.85 -24.87 -19.26
N SER A 34 -3.94 -24.13 -19.45
CA SER A 34 -4.26 -23.50 -20.73
C SER A 34 -3.15 -22.54 -21.17
N LEU A 35 -2.70 -21.66 -20.27
CA LEU A 35 -1.66 -20.67 -20.58
C LEU A 35 -0.30 -21.33 -20.85
N VAL A 36 0.06 -22.38 -20.12
CA VAL A 36 1.30 -23.13 -20.30
C VAL A 36 1.31 -23.95 -21.60
N ILE A 37 0.19 -24.59 -21.93
CA ILE A 37 0.02 -25.36 -23.18
C ILE A 37 0.11 -24.44 -24.39
N ASN A 38 -0.50 -23.25 -24.32
CA ASN A 38 -0.49 -22.27 -25.42
C ASN A 38 0.80 -21.44 -25.51
N ASN A 39 1.73 -21.62 -24.57
CA ASN A 39 2.94 -20.80 -24.45
C ASN A 39 2.65 -19.30 -24.21
N ASP A 40 1.56 -19.00 -23.51
CA ASP A 40 1.10 -17.65 -23.15
C ASP A 40 1.77 -17.16 -21.87
N GLY A 41 3.10 -17.26 -21.79
CA GLY A 41 3.83 -16.86 -20.60
C GLY A 41 3.71 -15.37 -20.26
N TRP A 42 3.29 -14.52 -21.20
CA TRP A 42 2.95 -13.11 -20.94
C TRP A 42 1.70 -12.98 -20.06
N ALA A 43 0.70 -13.84 -20.27
CA ALA A 43 -0.55 -13.84 -19.50
C ALA A 43 -0.34 -14.40 -18.10
N LEU A 44 0.55 -15.39 -17.93
CA LEU A 44 0.99 -15.86 -16.61
C LEU A 44 1.59 -14.73 -15.78
N ARG A 45 2.52 -13.97 -16.37
CA ARG A 45 3.10 -12.78 -15.71
C ARG A 45 2.05 -11.76 -15.33
N ARG A 46 1.07 -11.51 -16.19
CA ARG A 46 0.02 -10.52 -15.92
C ARG A 46 -0.98 -10.98 -14.86
N LYS A 47 -1.40 -12.24 -14.88
CA LYS A 47 -2.39 -12.79 -13.95
C LYS A 47 -1.82 -13.01 -12.56
N TYR A 48 -0.56 -13.44 -12.50
CA TYR A 48 0.14 -13.80 -11.27
C TYR A 48 1.36 -12.90 -11.06
N SER A 49 1.22 -11.60 -11.35
CA SER A 49 2.33 -10.64 -11.25
C SER A 49 2.98 -10.63 -9.87
N GLY A 50 2.19 -10.84 -8.80
CA GLY A 50 2.70 -10.96 -7.43
C GLY A 50 3.70 -12.11 -7.20
N ILE A 51 3.68 -13.16 -8.04
CA ILE A 51 4.61 -14.30 -7.97
C ILE A 51 5.90 -14.03 -8.74
N PHE A 52 5.84 -13.26 -9.83
CA PHE A 52 6.94 -13.16 -10.80
C PHE A 52 7.69 -11.82 -10.81
N GLU A 53 7.08 -10.74 -10.32
CA GLU A 53 7.58 -9.37 -10.48
C GLU A 53 7.94 -8.69 -9.16
N SER A 54 7.91 -9.41 -8.03
CA SER A 54 8.29 -8.87 -6.72
C SER A 54 9.80 -8.96 -6.51
N GLN A 55 10.55 -7.94 -6.94
CA GLN A 55 11.69 -7.57 -6.11
C GLN A 55 11.12 -7.11 -4.76
N PRO A 56 11.68 -7.56 -3.62
CA PRO A 56 11.24 -7.05 -2.34
C PRO A 56 11.36 -5.52 -2.34
N PRO A 57 10.43 -4.80 -1.70
CA PRO A 57 10.62 -3.37 -1.50
C PRO A 57 11.95 -3.16 -0.77
N SER A 58 12.69 -2.10 -1.12
CA SER A 58 13.93 -1.78 -0.41
C SER A 58 13.62 -1.38 1.03
N ASP A 59 14.59 -1.53 1.93
CA ASP A 59 14.42 -1.16 3.34
C ASP A 59 14.06 0.33 3.49
N GLU A 60 14.57 1.18 2.59
CA GLU A 60 14.21 2.60 2.55
C GLU A 60 12.73 2.82 2.24
N VAL A 61 12.17 2.10 1.26
CA VAL A 61 10.74 2.20 0.92
C VAL A 61 9.88 1.72 2.07
N VAL A 62 10.28 0.64 2.75
CA VAL A 62 9.56 0.11 3.90
C VAL A 62 9.57 1.13 5.04
N SER A 63 10.76 1.65 5.39
CA SER A 63 10.91 2.65 6.45
C SER A 63 10.16 3.94 6.14
N GLU A 64 10.24 4.44 4.90
CA GLU A 64 9.53 5.66 4.49
C GLU A 64 8.01 5.45 4.54
N THR A 65 7.50 4.29 4.11
CA THR A 65 6.08 3.95 4.23
C THR A 65 5.62 3.95 5.68
N THR A 66 6.35 3.29 6.57
CA THR A 66 6.06 3.25 8.01
C THR A 66 6.00 4.66 8.61
N ASN A 67 7.00 5.49 8.30
CA ASN A 67 7.11 6.86 8.80
C ASN A 67 5.93 7.73 8.33
N ILE A 68 5.55 7.62 7.06
CA ILE A 68 4.40 8.35 6.50
C ILE A 68 3.09 7.88 7.16
N LEU A 69 2.87 6.57 7.29
CA LEU A 69 1.66 6.04 7.94
C LEU A 69 1.58 6.45 9.41
N TRP A 70 2.71 6.46 10.11
CA TRP A 70 2.80 6.91 11.49
C TRP A 70 2.47 8.40 11.65
N MET A 71 3.07 9.26 10.82
CA MET A 71 2.75 10.69 10.76
C MET A 71 1.24 10.90 10.55
N TRP A 72 0.63 10.19 9.59
CA TRP A 72 -0.80 10.31 9.32
C TRP A 72 -1.66 9.84 10.49
N GLY A 73 -1.29 8.78 11.20
CA GLY A 73 -1.99 8.37 12.41
C GLY A 73 -1.99 9.44 13.49
N ILE A 74 -0.88 10.18 13.63
CA ILE A 74 -0.77 11.31 14.55
C ILE A 74 -1.61 12.51 14.09
N ILE A 75 -1.52 12.88 12.82
CA ILE A 75 -2.30 14.00 12.25
C ILE A 75 -3.79 13.75 12.43
N GLU A 76 -4.29 12.59 11.98
CA GLU A 76 -5.71 12.24 12.05
C GLU A 76 -6.22 12.21 13.50
N SER A 77 -5.47 11.55 14.41
CA SER A 77 -5.86 11.50 15.82
C SER A 77 -5.78 12.86 16.53
N SER A 78 -4.96 13.79 16.04
CA SER A 78 -4.90 15.16 16.55
C SER A 78 -6.06 16.01 16.02
N ILE A 79 -6.44 15.83 14.74
CA ILE A 79 -7.63 16.46 14.14
C ILE A 79 -8.90 16.03 14.88
N GLU A 80 -9.04 14.75 15.24
CA GLU A 80 -10.17 14.24 16.01
C GLU A 80 -10.33 14.88 17.40
N ARG A 81 -9.26 15.51 17.92
CA ARG A 81 -9.24 16.17 19.24
C ARG A 81 -9.44 17.68 19.17
N LEU A 82 -9.58 18.26 17.98
CA LEU A 82 -9.84 19.69 17.81
C LEU A 82 -11.17 20.08 18.47
N SER A 83 -11.22 21.31 18.98
CA SER A 83 -12.49 21.89 19.44
C SER A 83 -13.45 22.12 18.27
N ALA A 84 -14.74 22.31 18.55
CA ALA A 84 -15.73 22.54 17.49
C ALA A 84 -15.43 23.78 16.61
N ALA A 85 -14.78 24.81 17.16
CA ALA A 85 -14.39 25.99 16.40
C ALA A 85 -13.21 25.69 15.47
N GLU A 86 -12.16 25.05 16.00
CA GLU A 86 -10.97 24.65 15.23
C GLU A 86 -11.32 23.62 14.15
N ALA A 87 -12.19 22.66 14.44
CA ALA A 87 -12.63 21.65 13.48
C ALA A 87 -13.35 22.27 12.28
N LEU A 88 -14.14 23.34 12.51
CA LEU A 88 -14.82 24.07 11.44
C LEU A 88 -13.80 24.77 10.52
N GLU A 89 -12.76 25.38 11.09
CA GLU A 89 -11.68 25.99 10.29
C GLU A 89 -10.87 24.95 9.52
N ALA A 90 -10.65 23.77 10.11
CA ALA A 90 -9.94 22.66 9.48
C ALA A 90 -10.74 21.98 8.36
N GLU A 91 -12.03 22.28 8.18
CA GLU A 91 -12.84 21.68 7.10
C GLU A 91 -12.28 22.01 5.71
N ASP A 92 -11.75 23.22 5.55
CA ASP A 92 -11.21 23.75 4.28
C ASP A 92 -9.76 23.34 4.03
N TRP A 93 -9.10 22.67 4.98
CA TRP A 93 -7.72 22.22 4.78
C TRP A 93 -7.64 21.19 3.66
N HIS A 94 -6.64 21.38 2.81
CA HIS A 94 -6.42 20.53 1.65
C HIS A 94 -6.11 19.07 2.06
N TRP A 95 -5.37 18.86 3.16
CA TRP A 95 -4.77 17.57 3.49
C TRP A 95 -5.06 17.12 4.93
N LYS A 96 -6.33 16.87 5.25
CA LYS A 96 -6.79 16.45 6.58
C LYS A 96 -6.86 14.94 6.83
N SER A 97 -6.57 14.11 5.83
CA SER A 97 -6.55 12.65 5.96
C SER A 97 -5.60 11.99 4.96
N PHE A 98 -5.16 10.78 5.29
CA PHE A 98 -4.34 9.97 4.40
C PHE A 98 -5.10 9.60 3.12
N GLY A 99 -4.63 10.11 1.98
CA GLY A 99 -5.24 9.87 0.66
C GLY A 99 -4.68 8.65 -0.09
N GLY A 100 -3.80 7.87 0.53
CA GLY A 100 -3.16 6.72 -0.12
C GLY A 100 -1.93 7.07 -0.97
N PHE A 101 -1.39 6.06 -1.64
CA PHE A 101 -0.26 6.13 -2.58
C PHE A 101 -0.72 5.79 -4.00
N ASP A 102 0.04 6.15 -5.04
CA ASP A 102 -0.31 5.77 -6.42
C ASP A 102 -0.04 4.28 -6.68
N GLY A 103 -1.10 3.47 -6.79
CA GLY A 103 -0.96 2.03 -6.99
C GLY A 103 -0.30 1.62 -8.32
N ASN A 104 -0.14 2.53 -9.28
CA ASN A 104 0.50 2.23 -10.57
C ASN A 104 1.97 2.63 -10.64
N ASN A 105 2.39 3.64 -9.88
CA ASN A 105 3.70 4.28 -10.05
C ASN A 105 4.49 4.45 -8.74
N ASP A 106 3.90 4.08 -7.60
CA ASP A 106 4.50 4.28 -6.28
C ASP A 106 4.69 2.94 -5.55
N PRO A 107 5.94 2.51 -5.28
CA PRO A 107 6.21 1.26 -4.57
C PRO A 107 5.66 1.26 -3.14
N HIS A 108 5.41 2.42 -2.52
CA HIS A 108 4.84 2.54 -1.18
C HIS A 108 3.40 2.02 -1.10
N PHE A 109 2.66 2.00 -2.22
CA PHE A 109 1.29 1.46 -2.24
C PHE A 109 1.26 -0.01 -1.82
N GLY A 110 2.15 -0.83 -2.40
CA GLY A 110 2.21 -2.25 -2.09
C GLY A 110 2.57 -2.50 -0.63
N VAL A 111 3.56 -1.77 -0.11
CA VAL A 111 3.99 -1.84 1.29
C VAL A 111 2.88 -1.42 2.24
N ALA A 112 2.24 -0.27 2.00
CA ALA A 112 1.17 0.24 2.84
C ALA A 112 -0.01 -0.73 2.88
N ARG A 113 -0.38 -1.31 1.74
CA ARG A 113 -1.43 -2.33 1.67
C ARG A 113 -1.07 -3.55 2.51
N THR A 114 0.16 -4.06 2.40
CA THR A 114 0.61 -5.20 3.22
C THR A 114 0.58 -4.87 4.71
N MET A 115 1.08 -3.69 5.13
CA MET A 115 1.03 -3.27 6.53
C MET A 115 -0.41 -3.22 7.06
N ILE A 116 -1.32 -2.59 6.30
CA ILE A 116 -2.71 -2.35 6.73
C ILE A 116 -3.56 -3.61 6.68
N GLU A 117 -3.55 -4.34 5.55
CA GLU A 117 -4.50 -5.42 5.28
C GLU A 117 -3.99 -6.78 5.77
N GLU A 118 -2.69 -7.03 5.70
CA GLU A 118 -2.11 -8.35 5.98
C GLU A 118 -1.45 -8.43 7.36
N LEU A 119 -0.76 -7.37 7.78
CA LEU A 119 -0.10 -7.29 9.09
C LEU A 119 -0.98 -6.66 10.18
N ASN A 120 -2.11 -6.06 9.79
CA ASN A 120 -3.03 -5.35 10.68
C ASN A 120 -2.33 -4.21 11.47
N GLU A 121 -1.34 -3.57 10.85
CA GLU A 121 -0.66 -2.36 11.33
C GLU A 121 -1.39 -1.13 10.78
N PHE A 122 -1.56 -0.07 11.59
CA PHE A 122 -2.26 1.17 11.17
C PHE A 122 -3.71 0.94 10.69
N SER A 123 -4.32 -0.19 11.04
CA SER A 123 -5.57 -0.68 10.46
C SER A 123 -6.84 -0.02 11.01
N ASP A 124 -6.79 0.55 12.22
CA ASP A 124 -7.96 1.09 12.94
C ASP A 124 -8.80 2.08 12.12
N SER A 125 -8.16 2.95 11.31
CA SER A 125 -8.86 3.91 10.44
C SER A 125 -8.77 3.59 8.95
N ARG A 126 -8.07 2.52 8.56
CA ARG A 126 -7.65 2.30 7.16
C ARG A 126 -8.02 0.93 6.59
N ASN A 127 -8.38 -0.05 7.42
CA ASN A 127 -8.70 -1.39 6.93
C ASN A 127 -9.93 -1.37 6.00
N GLY A 128 -9.82 -2.03 4.83
CA GLY A 128 -10.87 -2.05 3.82
C GLY A 128 -11.13 -0.72 3.11
N THR A 129 -10.33 0.31 3.36
CA THR A 129 -10.42 1.60 2.64
C THR A 129 -9.62 1.57 1.34
N ASN A 130 -10.04 2.34 0.34
CA ASN A 130 -9.25 2.47 -0.88
C ASN A 130 -8.06 3.41 -0.65
N ILE A 131 -6.86 2.84 -0.52
CA ILE A 131 -5.60 3.59 -0.36
C ILE A 131 -4.87 3.84 -1.71
N ASN A 132 -5.55 3.68 -2.84
CA ASN A 132 -4.99 4.08 -4.14
C ASN A 132 -5.36 5.54 -4.43
N SER A 133 -4.37 6.42 -4.32
CA SER A 133 -4.56 7.86 -4.58
C SER A 133 -4.80 8.20 -6.05
N HIS A 134 -4.46 7.29 -6.97
CA HIS A 134 -4.42 7.54 -8.42
C HIS A 134 -3.59 8.77 -8.82
N SER A 135 -2.64 9.20 -7.98
CA SER A 135 -1.88 10.43 -8.18
C SER A 135 -0.42 10.29 -7.74
N GLN A 136 0.48 10.50 -8.69
CA GLN A 136 1.93 10.57 -8.45
C GLN A 136 2.35 11.73 -7.55
N ALA A 137 1.45 12.69 -7.28
CA ALA A 137 1.74 13.83 -6.41
C ALA A 137 1.64 13.50 -4.90
N SER A 138 1.07 12.34 -4.54
CA SER A 138 0.87 11.92 -3.15
C SER A 138 2.19 11.82 -2.37
N LEU A 139 3.15 11.01 -2.84
CA LEU A 139 4.43 10.79 -2.17
C LEU A 139 5.30 12.06 -2.05
N PRO A 140 5.56 12.85 -3.11
CA PRO A 140 6.32 14.09 -2.97
C PRO A 140 5.70 15.07 -1.96
N ARG A 141 4.37 15.06 -1.81
CA ARG A 141 3.68 15.86 -0.79
C ARG A 141 3.92 15.29 0.60
N TYR A 142 3.73 13.99 0.80
CA TYR A 142 3.96 13.37 2.11
C TYR A 142 5.40 13.58 2.59
N ARG A 143 6.39 13.55 1.70
CA ARG A 143 7.78 13.90 2.03
C ARG A 143 7.91 15.31 2.59
N ARG A 144 7.34 16.33 1.90
CA ARG A 144 7.37 17.71 2.38
C ARG A 144 6.64 17.89 3.72
N MET A 145 5.55 17.16 3.93
CA MET A 145 4.84 17.16 5.21
C MET A 145 5.69 16.50 6.29
N PHE A 146 6.35 15.39 5.97
CA PHE A 146 7.19 14.65 6.90
C PHE A 146 8.40 15.48 7.35
N ASP A 147 9.06 16.19 6.43
CA ASP A 147 10.17 17.08 6.75
C ASP A 147 9.79 18.11 7.84
N LYS A 148 8.61 18.73 7.73
CA LYS A 148 8.08 19.65 8.76
C LYS A 148 7.66 18.91 10.04
N PHE A 149 7.06 17.74 9.88
CA PHE A 149 6.58 16.93 10.99
C PHE A 149 7.73 16.49 11.91
N GLU A 150 8.91 16.20 11.35
CA GLU A 150 10.11 15.86 12.12
C GLU A 150 10.52 16.95 13.10
N ASP A 151 10.35 18.23 12.76
CA ASP A 151 10.64 19.34 13.68
C ASP A 151 9.73 19.29 14.92
N TYR A 152 8.44 18.97 14.74
CA TYR A 152 7.50 18.80 15.85
C TYR A 152 7.79 17.55 16.68
N VAL A 153 8.29 16.47 16.05
CA VAL A 153 8.74 15.27 16.77
C VAL A 153 9.97 15.60 17.62
N ALA A 154 10.97 16.28 17.05
CA ALA A 154 12.19 16.68 17.77
C ALA A 154 11.89 17.64 18.93
N ALA A 155 10.88 18.49 18.80
CA ALA A 155 10.40 19.39 19.84
C ALA A 155 9.54 18.68 20.92
N GLY A 156 9.17 17.41 20.72
CA GLY A 156 8.28 16.67 21.63
C GLY A 156 6.82 17.15 21.60
N SER A 157 6.41 17.84 20.54
CA SER A 157 5.08 18.44 20.37
C SER A 157 4.22 17.75 19.32
N ALA A 158 4.60 16.54 18.90
CA ALA A 158 3.90 15.80 17.85
C ALA A 158 2.66 15.03 18.33
N ALA A 159 2.44 14.80 19.64
CA ALA A 159 1.35 13.93 20.09
C ALA A 159 0.67 14.42 21.39
N PRO A 160 -0.47 15.13 21.31
CA PRO A 160 -1.14 15.60 20.08
C PRO A 160 -0.43 16.82 19.46
N LEU A 161 -0.58 16.99 18.14
CA LEU A 161 -0.23 18.24 17.46
C LEU A 161 -1.22 19.35 17.85
N SER A 162 -0.71 20.58 18.00
CA SER A 162 -1.57 21.76 18.17
C SER A 162 -2.30 22.13 16.89
N PHE A 163 -3.33 22.97 17.01
CA PHE A 163 -4.04 23.51 15.84
C PHE A 163 -3.10 24.22 14.86
N GLU A 164 -2.15 25.03 15.37
CA GLU A 164 -1.18 25.73 14.54
C GLU A 164 -0.24 24.77 13.80
N ALA A 165 0.15 23.66 14.46
CA ALA A 165 1.01 22.65 13.84
C ALA A 165 0.25 21.85 12.78
N LEU A 166 -1.01 21.51 13.05
CA LEU A 166 -1.88 20.88 12.05
C LEU A 166 -2.13 21.81 10.86
N SER A 167 -2.36 23.11 11.08
CA SER A 167 -2.52 24.09 10.02
C SER A 167 -1.27 24.20 9.14
N ASP A 168 -0.07 24.21 9.73
CA ASP A 168 1.19 24.27 8.98
C ASP A 168 1.45 22.99 8.13
N LEU A 169 0.98 21.84 8.60
CA LEU A 169 1.13 20.56 7.90
C LEU A 169 0.06 20.32 6.83
N CYS A 170 -1.19 20.68 7.11
CA CYS A 170 -2.36 20.25 6.35
C CYS A 170 -2.90 21.30 5.34
N ASN A 171 -2.47 22.55 5.46
CA ASN A 171 -2.88 23.67 4.59
C ASN A 171 -1.80 23.95 3.53
#